data_AF-A0A1Q3ELY1-F1
#
_entry.id   AF-A0A1Q3ELY1-F1
#
_cell.length_a   1.000
_cell.length_b   1.000
_cell.length_c   1.000
_cell.angle_alpha   90.00
_cell.angle_beta   90.00
_cell.angle_gamma   90.00
#
_symmetry.space_group_name_H-M   'P 1'
#
loop_
_entity.id
_entity.type
_entity.pdbx_description
1 polymer ?
#
loop_
_entity_poly.entity_id
_entity_poly.type
_entity_poly.pdbx_seq_one_letter_code
_entity_poly.pdbx_strand_id
1 'polypeptide(L)'
;MSTPHFISDSNESDYQETEEFLHFLSQSNVQLAQLGSCCLESNKKLGLCDPNKPWLIKDGKGLEYQSLAVLPIDAAIKAHFCLQAIISQIKPALPSVSDSITLKIEKLQVHVSWDSTLTTTLENIVKFLKGLEDTPRALTKADDRQAGKLIEELKGAFNIKSVDLPISQYALELLKSTLKSRG
;
A
#
# COMPACT_ATOMS: atom_id res chain seq x y z
N MET A 1 5.96 -15.47 26.93
CA MET A 1 5.42 -15.61 25.57
C MET A 1 5.26 -14.20 25.03
N SER A 2 6.07 -13.81 24.04
CA SER A 2 5.99 -12.47 23.43
C SER A 2 4.80 -12.42 22.47
N THR A 3 4.02 -11.35 22.56
CA THR A 3 2.86 -11.08 21.69
C THR A 3 3.36 -10.66 20.30
N PRO A 4 2.87 -11.27 19.20
CA PRO A 4 3.24 -10.84 17.85
C PRO A 4 2.73 -9.41 17.58
N HIS A 5 3.58 -8.58 16.99
CA HIS A 5 3.24 -7.23 16.57
C HIS A 5 2.89 -7.22 15.08
N PHE A 6 1.64 -6.89 14.78
CA PHE A 6 1.12 -6.84 13.42
C PHE A 6 1.43 -5.49 12.76
N ILE A 7 1.73 -5.52 11.46
CA ILE A 7 2.01 -4.33 10.65
C ILE A 7 0.72 -3.54 10.34
N SER A 8 -0.41 -4.25 10.31
CA SER A 8 -1.76 -3.73 10.15
C SER A 8 -2.73 -4.62 10.94
N ASP A 9 -3.88 -4.09 11.35
CA ASP A 9 -4.95 -4.85 12.03
C ASP A 9 -5.58 -5.98 11.17
N SER A 10 -5.00 -6.26 10.00
CA SER A 10 -5.53 -7.09 8.92
C SER A 10 -4.91 -8.48 8.93
N ASN A 11 -5.74 -9.50 8.73
CA ASN A 11 -5.35 -10.90 8.81
C ASN A 11 -4.43 -11.30 7.63
N GLU A 12 -3.80 -12.49 7.71
CA GLU A 12 -2.98 -13.09 6.64
C GLU A 12 -3.63 -13.04 5.25
N SER A 13 -4.95 -13.21 5.18
CA SER A 13 -5.76 -13.15 3.95
C SER A 13 -5.64 -11.82 3.20
N ASP A 14 -5.47 -10.71 3.92
CA ASP A 14 -5.50 -9.36 3.35
C ASP A 14 -4.18 -9.02 2.63
N TYR A 15 -3.07 -9.50 3.19
CA TYR A 15 -1.77 -9.41 2.57
C TYR A 15 -1.72 -10.27 1.30
N GLN A 16 -2.15 -11.53 1.40
CA GLN A 16 -2.13 -12.48 0.28
C GLN A 16 -2.94 -11.95 -0.90
N GLU A 17 -4.14 -11.43 -0.64
CA GLU A 17 -4.96 -10.86 -1.71
C GLU A 17 -4.29 -9.65 -2.39
N THR A 18 -3.66 -8.77 -1.60
CA THR A 18 -2.93 -7.62 -2.14
C THR A 18 -1.73 -8.05 -2.97
N GLU A 19 -0.99 -9.05 -2.50
CA GLU A 19 0.14 -9.62 -3.22
C GLU A 19 -0.27 -10.25 -4.55
N GLU A 20 -1.27 -11.13 -4.54
CA GLU A 20 -1.78 -11.80 -5.74
C GLU A 20 -2.31 -10.80 -6.77
N PHE A 21 -3.10 -9.81 -6.32
CA PHE A 21 -3.69 -8.80 -7.19
C PHE A 21 -2.62 -7.93 -7.88
N LEU A 22 -1.67 -7.42 -7.09
CA LEU A 22 -0.58 -6.60 -7.62
C LEU A 22 0.35 -7.41 -8.52
N HIS A 23 0.66 -8.65 -8.12
CA HIS A 23 1.45 -9.55 -8.95
C HIS A 23 0.77 -9.80 -10.30
N PHE A 24 -0.51 -10.17 -10.31
CA PHE A 24 -1.28 -10.40 -11.54
C PHE A 24 -1.25 -9.19 -12.49
N LEU A 25 -1.55 -7.98 -11.99
CA LEU A 25 -1.57 -6.77 -12.82
C LEU A 25 -0.17 -6.32 -13.26
N SER A 26 0.88 -6.60 -12.46
CA SER A 26 2.25 -6.25 -12.82
C SER A 26 2.75 -7.00 -14.06
N GLN A 27 2.25 -8.23 -14.30
CA GLN A 27 2.52 -9.01 -15.52
C GLN A 27 1.94 -8.34 -16.78
N SER A 28 0.98 -7.43 -16.63
CA SER A 28 0.35 -6.68 -17.73
C SER A 28 0.98 -5.30 -17.95
N ASN A 29 2.19 -5.04 -17.44
CA ASN A 29 2.90 -3.76 -17.52
C ASN A 29 2.14 -2.55 -16.93
N VAL A 30 1.25 -2.80 -15.96
CA VAL A 30 0.58 -1.73 -15.23
C VAL A 30 1.57 -1.13 -14.21
N GLN A 31 2.08 0.08 -14.49
CA GLN A 31 3.13 0.73 -13.69
C GLN A 31 2.83 0.77 -12.19
N LEU A 32 1.61 1.16 -11.82
CA LEU A 32 1.20 1.24 -10.42
C LEU A 32 1.23 -0.14 -9.72
N ALA A 33 0.90 -1.20 -10.45
CA ALA A 33 0.96 -2.58 -9.95
C ALA A 33 2.41 -3.04 -9.76
N GLN A 34 3.29 -2.69 -10.70
CA GLN A 34 4.73 -2.97 -10.61
C GLN A 34 5.35 -2.28 -9.40
N LEU A 35 5.01 -1.02 -9.14
CA LEU A 35 5.50 -0.27 -7.99
C LEU A 35 5.02 -0.89 -6.67
N GLY A 36 3.72 -1.20 -6.56
CA GLY A 36 3.17 -1.86 -5.37
C GLY A 36 3.78 -3.24 -5.13
N SER A 37 3.92 -4.06 -6.18
CA SER A 37 4.57 -5.37 -6.10
C SER A 37 6.03 -5.26 -5.68
N CYS A 38 6.78 -4.28 -6.20
CA CYS A 38 8.16 -4.04 -5.78
C CYS A 38 8.24 -3.73 -4.28
N CYS A 39 7.29 -2.96 -3.72
CA CYS A 39 7.26 -2.69 -2.28
C CYS A 39 7.12 -3.97 -1.46
N LEU A 40 6.22 -4.89 -1.85
CA LEU A 40 6.05 -6.17 -1.15
C LEU A 40 7.30 -7.05 -1.22
N GLU A 41 7.96 -7.08 -2.36
CA GLU A 41 9.22 -7.82 -2.51
C GLU A 41 10.34 -7.24 -1.65
N SER A 42 10.43 -5.91 -1.55
CA SER A 42 11.34 -5.24 -0.62
C SER A 42 11.07 -5.60 0.83
N ASN A 43 9.79 -5.67 1.23
CA ASN A 43 9.39 -6.02 2.59
C ASN A 43 9.95 -7.39 3.03
N LYS A 44 9.92 -8.38 2.13
CA LYS A 44 10.43 -9.74 2.38
C LYS A 44 11.96 -9.76 2.56
N LYS A 45 12.68 -8.84 1.91
CA LYS A 45 14.15 -8.83 1.83
C LYS A 45 14.82 -8.02 2.93
N LEU A 46 14.20 -6.93 3.40
CA LEU A 46 14.80 -6.03 4.39
C LEU A 46 15.05 -6.66 5.76
N GLY A 47 14.45 -7.83 6.03
CA GLY A 47 14.65 -8.58 7.27
C GLY A 47 14.01 -7.95 8.50
N LEU A 48 13.15 -6.93 8.32
CA LEU A 48 12.35 -6.28 9.37
C LEU A 48 11.09 -7.09 9.71
N CYS A 49 10.63 -7.91 8.77
CA CYS A 49 9.42 -8.72 8.87
C CYS A 49 9.76 -10.22 8.72
N ASP A 50 8.84 -11.10 9.09
CA ASP A 50 8.97 -12.54 8.82
C ASP A 50 8.89 -12.79 7.30
N PRO A 51 9.88 -13.45 6.66
CA PRO A 51 9.85 -13.65 5.22
C PRO A 51 8.72 -14.59 4.76
N ASN A 52 8.24 -15.48 5.63
CA ASN A 52 7.10 -16.36 5.36
C ASN A 52 5.77 -15.74 5.81
N LYS A 53 5.83 -14.76 6.72
CA LYS A 53 4.67 -14.00 7.20
C LYS A 53 4.98 -12.50 7.15
N PRO A 54 5.13 -11.91 5.95
CA PRO A 54 5.61 -10.53 5.76
C PRO A 54 4.74 -9.44 6.41
N TRP A 55 3.52 -9.77 6.85
CA TRP A 55 2.63 -8.93 7.65
C TRP A 55 2.97 -8.90 9.17
N LEU A 56 3.94 -9.72 9.62
CA LEU A 56 4.40 -9.78 11.01
C LEU A 56 5.76 -9.08 11.16
N ILE A 57 5.81 -8.07 12.05
CA ILE A 57 7.06 -7.41 12.43
C ILE A 57 7.88 -8.38 13.27
N LYS A 58 9.17 -8.53 12.94
CA LYS A 58 10.10 -9.26 13.80
C LYS A 58 10.43 -8.47 15.06
N ASP A 59 10.44 -9.16 16.19
CA ASP A 59 10.99 -8.62 17.44
C ASP A 59 12.42 -8.10 17.24
N GLY A 60 12.79 -7.06 17.99
CA GLY A 60 14.08 -6.39 17.85
C GLY A 60 14.08 -5.36 16.72
N LYS A 61 14.79 -5.64 15.62
CA LYS A 61 15.02 -4.65 14.54
C LYS A 61 13.72 -4.12 13.92
N GLY A 62 12.70 -4.97 13.74
CA GLY A 62 11.42 -4.53 13.20
C GLY A 62 10.71 -3.52 14.10
N LEU A 63 10.75 -3.74 15.41
CA LEU A 63 10.22 -2.80 16.42
C LEU A 63 11.09 -1.55 16.60
N GLU A 64 12.38 -1.63 16.31
CA GLU A 64 13.28 -0.49 16.36
C GLU A 64 13.08 0.47 15.18
N TYR A 65 12.69 -0.07 14.02
CA TYR A 65 12.54 0.63 12.75
C TYR A 65 11.11 0.45 12.20
N GLN A 66 10.12 0.84 13.00
CA GLN A 66 8.70 0.57 12.70
C GLN A 66 8.23 1.22 11.41
N SER A 67 8.67 2.44 11.11
CA SER A 67 8.24 3.14 9.90
C SER A 67 8.76 2.41 8.66
N LEU A 68 10.00 1.91 8.71
CA LEU A 68 10.57 1.07 7.66
C LEU A 68 9.86 -0.28 7.53
N ALA A 69 9.42 -0.87 8.64
CA ALA A 69 8.70 -2.14 8.63
C ALA A 69 7.29 -1.99 8.00
N VAL A 70 6.63 -0.85 8.21
CA VAL A 70 5.24 -0.63 7.77
C VAL A 70 5.15 -0.04 6.35
N LEU A 71 6.07 0.85 5.97
CA LEU A 71 6.04 1.59 4.71
C LEU A 71 5.79 0.71 3.47
N PRO A 72 6.47 -0.45 3.28
CA PRO A 72 6.28 -1.24 2.07
C PRO A 72 4.86 -1.80 1.92
N ILE A 73 4.25 -2.22 3.03
CA ILE A 73 2.89 -2.76 3.04
C ILE A 73 1.88 -1.63 2.82
N ASP A 74 2.05 -0.49 3.48
CA ASP A 74 1.16 0.65 3.32
C ASP A 74 1.15 1.16 1.86
N ALA A 75 2.33 1.22 1.24
CA ALA A 75 2.50 1.55 -0.18
C ALA A 75 1.77 0.57 -1.11
N ALA A 76 1.93 -0.73 -0.86
CA ALA A 76 1.29 -1.77 -1.67
C ALA A 76 -0.24 -1.76 -1.55
N ILE A 77 -0.77 -1.65 -0.33
CA ILE A 77 -2.22 -1.56 -0.08
C ILE A 77 -2.83 -0.37 -0.81
N LYS A 78 -2.17 0.78 -0.76
CA LYS A 78 -2.61 2.00 -1.45
C LYS A 78 -2.57 1.85 -2.97
N ALA A 79 -1.53 1.22 -3.52
CA ALA A 79 -1.47 0.88 -4.93
C ALA A 79 -2.60 -0.07 -5.36
N HIS A 80 -2.87 -1.12 -4.58
CA HIS A 80 -3.99 -2.04 -4.80
C HIS A 80 -5.31 -1.28 -4.79
N PHE A 81 -5.55 -0.45 -3.77
CA PHE A 81 -6.78 0.34 -3.67
C PHE A 81 -7.02 1.20 -4.90
N CYS A 82 -6.02 1.96 -5.35
CA CYS A 82 -6.13 2.78 -6.56
C CYS A 82 -6.43 1.94 -7.81
N LEU A 83 -5.72 0.84 -8.01
CA LEU A 83 -5.92 -0.02 -9.18
C LEU A 83 -7.31 -0.65 -9.19
N GLN A 84 -7.74 -1.21 -8.06
CA GLN A 84 -9.07 -1.78 -7.90
C GLN A 84 -10.13 -0.70 -8.17
N ALA A 85 -9.90 0.51 -7.70
CA ALA A 85 -10.78 1.64 -7.91
C ALA A 85 -10.82 2.10 -9.38
N ILE A 86 -9.69 2.15 -10.07
CA ILE A 86 -9.59 2.41 -11.52
C ILE A 86 -10.40 1.36 -12.29
N ILE A 87 -10.16 0.08 -12.02
CA ILE A 87 -10.85 -1.04 -12.65
C ILE A 87 -12.37 -0.96 -12.39
N SER A 88 -12.76 -0.59 -11.17
CA SER A 88 -14.15 -0.43 -10.77
C SER A 88 -14.91 0.67 -11.52
N GLN A 89 -14.18 1.64 -12.07
CA GLN A 89 -14.73 2.75 -12.85
C GLN A 89 -14.82 2.47 -14.34
N ILE A 90 -14.29 1.35 -14.83
CA ILE A 90 -14.27 1.03 -16.26
C ILE A 90 -15.69 0.78 -16.79
N LYS A 91 -16.32 1.86 -17.26
CA LYS A 91 -16.93 1.88 -18.61
C LYS A 91 -15.79 1.74 -19.64
N PRO A 92 -16.03 1.21 -20.85
CA PRO A 92 -15.01 0.69 -21.79
C PRO A 92 -13.94 1.67 -22.34
N ALA A 93 -13.74 2.85 -21.76
CA ALA A 93 -12.67 3.78 -22.12
C ALA A 93 -11.67 3.90 -20.96
N LEU A 94 -10.38 3.72 -21.28
CA LEU A 94 -9.26 3.86 -20.34
C LEU A 94 -9.32 5.21 -19.58
N PRO A 95 -9.21 5.22 -18.24
CA PRO A 95 -9.23 6.45 -17.49
C PRO A 95 -7.87 7.18 -17.53
N SER A 96 -7.95 8.50 -17.34
CA SER A 96 -6.84 9.47 -17.36
C SER A 96 -6.31 9.66 -15.94
N VAL A 97 -5.01 9.90 -15.80
CA VAL A 97 -4.16 9.90 -14.58
C VAL A 97 -4.62 10.81 -13.40
N SER A 98 -5.72 11.56 -13.53
CA SER A 98 -6.38 12.27 -12.42
C SER A 98 -7.75 11.64 -12.14
N ASP A 99 -7.74 10.53 -11.41
CA ASP A 99 -8.97 9.79 -11.13
C ASP A 99 -9.47 10.12 -9.72
N SER A 100 -10.72 10.59 -9.66
CA SER A 100 -11.50 10.62 -8.44
C SER A 100 -12.56 9.55 -8.51
N ILE A 101 -12.77 8.85 -7.41
CA ILE A 101 -13.79 7.80 -7.29
C ILE A 101 -14.77 8.22 -6.22
N THR A 102 -16.03 7.93 -6.47
CA THR A 102 -17.07 8.02 -5.46
C THR A 102 -17.45 6.61 -5.04
N LEU A 103 -17.05 6.22 -3.83
CA LEU A 103 -17.54 5.02 -3.17
C LEU A 103 -18.84 5.32 -2.45
N LYS A 104 -19.86 4.49 -2.67
CA LYS A 104 -21.06 4.48 -1.83
C LYS A 104 -20.96 3.32 -0.87
N ILE A 105 -20.67 3.63 0.38
CA ILE A 105 -20.54 2.68 1.47
C ILE A 105 -21.78 2.85 2.35
N GLU A 106 -22.75 1.96 2.25
CA GLU A 106 -24.05 2.09 2.93
C GLU A 106 -24.72 3.46 2.65
N LYS A 107 -24.77 4.34 3.68
CA LYS A 107 -25.28 5.72 3.59
C LYS A 107 -24.18 6.77 3.41
N LEU A 108 -22.91 6.37 3.45
CA LEU A 108 -21.74 7.23 3.30
C LEU A 108 -21.30 7.29 1.84
N GLN A 109 -21.01 8.49 1.36
CA GLN A 109 -20.44 8.70 0.03
C GLN A 109 -19.00 9.18 0.21
N VAL A 110 -18.02 8.30 0.00
CA VAL A 110 -16.60 8.62 0.15
C VAL A 110 -16.05 9.03 -1.21
N HIS A 111 -15.51 10.24 -1.30
CA HIS A 111 -14.80 10.71 -2.48
C HIS A 111 -13.32 10.55 -2.24
N VAL A 112 -12.69 9.64 -2.99
CA VAL A 112 -11.24 9.46 -2.98
C VAL A 112 -10.70 10.02 -4.28
N SER A 113 -9.78 10.97 -4.20
CA SER A 113 -9.02 11.43 -5.36
C SER A 113 -7.54 11.23 -5.07
N TRP A 114 -6.83 10.72 -6.06
CA TRP A 114 -5.38 10.74 -6.11
C TRP A 114 -4.95 11.52 -7.35
N ASP A 115 -3.77 12.10 -7.30
CA ASP A 115 -3.17 12.82 -8.42
C ASP A 115 -1.91 12.10 -8.92
N SER A 116 -1.22 12.71 -9.89
CA SER A 116 0.04 12.20 -10.42
C SER A 116 1.18 12.13 -9.38
N THR A 117 1.01 12.74 -8.20
CA THR A 117 1.99 12.64 -7.13
C THR A 117 2.00 11.24 -6.51
N LEU A 118 0.91 10.48 -6.55
CA LEU A 118 0.89 9.11 -6.02
C LEU A 118 1.95 8.21 -6.70
N THR A 119 1.96 8.20 -8.03
CA THR A 119 2.94 7.41 -8.80
C THR A 119 4.36 7.85 -8.45
N THR A 120 4.59 9.17 -8.39
CA THR A 120 5.90 9.75 -8.05
C THR A 120 6.33 9.37 -6.63
N THR A 121 5.42 9.39 -5.67
CA THR A 121 5.68 9.00 -4.28
C THR A 121 6.00 7.52 -4.18
N LEU A 122 5.25 6.65 -4.88
CA LEU A 122 5.55 5.22 -4.93
C LEU A 122 6.89 4.91 -5.61
N GLU A 123 7.25 5.64 -6.67
CA GLU A 123 8.59 5.55 -7.27
C GLU A 123 9.69 5.94 -6.29
N ASN A 124 9.49 7.01 -5.52
CA ASN A 124 10.42 7.44 -4.49
C ASN A 124 10.55 6.39 -3.37
N ILE A 125 9.45 5.76 -2.97
CA ILE A 125 9.44 4.66 -2.00
C ILE A 125 10.22 3.47 -2.54
N VAL A 126 9.93 3.00 -3.75
CA VAL A 126 10.64 1.87 -4.37
C VAL A 126 12.14 2.16 -4.50
N LYS A 127 12.51 3.37 -4.93
CA LYS A 127 13.91 3.79 -5.04
C LYS A 127 14.61 3.79 -3.67
N PHE A 128 13.92 4.28 -2.64
CA PHE A 128 14.43 4.28 -1.27
C PHE A 128 14.63 2.85 -0.74
N LEU A 129 13.62 1.99 -0.86
CA LEU A 129 13.67 0.60 -0.40
C LEU A 129 14.77 -0.20 -1.11
N LYS A 130 14.88 -0.09 -2.44
CA LYS A 130 15.98 -0.71 -3.21
C LYS A 130 17.35 -0.20 -2.80
N GLY A 131 17.49 1.10 -2.53
CA GLY A 131 18.75 1.67 -2.04
C GLY A 131 19.21 1.05 -0.71
N LEU A 132 18.26 0.64 0.14
CA LEU A 132 18.54 -0.06 1.40
C LEU A 132 18.88 -1.55 1.17
N GLU A 133 18.27 -2.20 0.17
CA GLU A 133 18.60 -3.58 -0.21
C GLU A 133 19.99 -3.70 -0.85
N ASP A 134 20.29 -2.80 -1.79
CA ASP A 134 21.50 -2.87 -2.62
C ASP A 134 22.76 -2.43 -1.87
N THR A 135 22.59 -1.75 -0.73
CA THR A 135 23.71 -1.26 0.09
C THR A 135 23.77 -2.07 1.40
N PRO A 136 24.67 -3.06 1.53
CA PRO A 136 24.81 -3.84 2.76
C PRO A 136 25.42 -2.98 3.87
N ARG A 137 24.57 -2.21 4.55
CA ARG A 137 24.89 -1.39 5.72
C ARG A 137 23.87 -1.60 6.82
N ALA A 138 24.24 -1.25 8.04
CA ALA A 138 23.28 -1.21 9.13
C ALA A 138 22.19 -0.15 8.83
N LEU A 139 20.94 -0.52 9.10
CA LEU A 139 19.83 0.43 9.16
C LEU A 139 20.08 1.43 10.28
N THR A 140 19.60 2.65 10.08
CA THR A 140 19.82 3.76 11.01
C THR A 140 18.49 4.44 11.37
N LYS A 141 18.50 5.21 12.45
CA LYS A 141 17.38 6.10 12.80
C LYS A 141 17.16 7.23 11.78
N ALA A 142 18.10 7.47 10.87
CA ALA A 142 17.87 8.38 9.75
C ALA A 142 17.00 7.71 8.67
N ASP A 143 17.23 6.42 8.40
CA ASP A 143 16.44 5.64 7.45
C ASP A 143 14.98 5.52 7.91
N ASP A 144 14.76 5.23 9.18
CA ASP A 144 13.40 5.15 9.73
C ASP A 144 12.68 6.50 9.72
N ARG A 145 13.39 7.60 9.99
CA ARG A 145 12.83 8.95 9.84
C ARG A 145 12.49 9.27 8.39
N GLN A 146 13.31 8.83 7.43
CA GLN A 146 13.01 9.00 6.01
C GLN A 146 11.80 8.16 5.60
N ALA A 147 11.68 6.93 6.09
CA ALA A 147 10.49 6.11 5.89
C ALA A 147 9.24 6.79 6.44
N GLY A 148 9.32 7.36 7.66
CA GLY A 148 8.22 8.14 8.24
C GLY A 148 7.79 9.33 7.38
N LYS A 149 8.75 10.06 6.77
CA LYS A 149 8.42 11.14 5.82
C LYS A 149 7.71 10.62 4.58
N LEU A 150 8.18 9.50 4.01
CA LEU A 150 7.56 8.88 2.85
C LEU A 150 6.14 8.37 3.16
N ILE A 151 5.88 7.89 4.38
CA ILE A 151 4.51 7.56 4.84
C ILE A 151 3.63 8.80 4.83
N GLU A 152 4.10 9.94 5.34
CA GLU A 152 3.32 11.18 5.34
C GLU A 152 3.11 11.74 3.92
N GLU A 153 4.12 11.68 3.04
CA GLU A 153 3.98 12.02 1.63
C GLU A 153 2.95 11.12 0.93
N LEU A 154 3.00 9.82 1.23
CA LEU A 154 2.05 8.84 0.70
C LEU A 154 0.64 9.11 1.18
N LYS A 155 0.43 9.45 2.46
CA LYS A 155 -0.88 9.91 2.97
C LYS A 155 -1.35 11.17 2.25
N GLY A 156 -0.47 12.14 2.05
CA GLY A 156 -0.78 13.39 1.35
C GLY A 156 -1.17 13.21 -0.12
N ALA A 157 -0.62 12.20 -0.79
CA ALA A 157 -0.99 11.84 -2.16
C ALA A 157 -2.44 11.29 -2.28
N PHE A 158 -3.07 10.97 -1.16
CA PHE A 158 -4.47 10.57 -1.08
C PHE A 158 -5.31 11.68 -0.45
N ASN A 159 -6.19 12.29 -1.24
CA ASN A 159 -7.15 13.26 -0.72
C ASN A 159 -8.53 12.59 -0.60
N ILE A 160 -8.93 12.28 0.63
CA ILE A 160 -10.24 11.68 0.95
C ILE A 160 -11.14 12.80 1.45
N LYS A 161 -11.91 13.41 0.54
CA LYS A 161 -12.59 14.69 0.80
C LYS A 161 -13.88 14.61 1.62
N SER A 162 -14.33 13.42 2.01
CA SER A 162 -15.71 13.25 2.52
C SER A 162 -15.81 12.67 3.94
N VAL A 163 -14.78 11.96 4.40
CA VAL A 163 -14.69 11.43 5.77
C VAL A 163 -13.20 11.22 6.00
N ASP A 164 -12.66 11.57 7.17
CA ASP A 164 -11.30 11.19 7.61
C ASP A 164 -11.21 9.66 7.83
N LEU A 165 -11.54 8.87 6.81
CA LEU A 165 -11.36 7.43 6.79
C LEU A 165 -9.97 7.18 6.23
N PRO A 166 -8.98 6.76 7.03
CA PRO A 166 -7.68 6.37 6.47
C PRO A 166 -7.88 5.27 5.42
N ILE A 167 -7.18 5.35 4.28
CA ILE A 167 -7.13 4.22 3.34
C ILE A 167 -6.38 3.09 4.03
N SER A 168 -7.17 2.18 4.58
CA SER A 168 -6.77 0.92 5.19
C SER A 168 -7.39 -0.24 4.42
N GLN A 169 -7.08 -1.46 4.81
CA GLN A 169 -7.72 -2.67 4.27
C GLN A 169 -9.25 -2.62 4.37
N TYR A 170 -9.80 -1.97 5.40
CA TYR A 170 -11.23 -1.73 5.51
C TYR A 170 -11.77 -0.97 4.30
N ALA A 171 -11.06 0.06 3.80
CA ALA A 171 -11.47 0.76 2.58
C ALA A 171 -11.46 -0.15 1.33
N LEU A 172 -10.55 -1.12 1.26
CA LEU A 172 -10.50 -2.13 0.19
C LEU A 172 -11.68 -3.11 0.25
N GLU A 173 -12.00 -3.65 1.43
CA GLU A 173 -13.16 -4.52 1.61
C GLU A 173 -14.47 -3.81 1.25
N LEU A 174 -14.60 -2.54 1.63
CA LEU A 174 -15.75 -1.70 1.31
C LEU A 174 -15.87 -1.41 -0.19
N LEU A 175 -14.76 -1.17 -0.88
CA LEU A 175 -14.75 -1.04 -2.32
C LEU A 175 -15.24 -2.33 -2.99
N LYS A 176 -14.77 -3.50 -2.53
CA LYS A 176 -15.20 -4.81 -3.06
C LYS A 176 -16.68 -5.10 -2.79
N SER A 177 -17.21 -4.77 -1.62
CA SER A 177 -18.64 -4.95 -1.31
C SER A 177 -19.54 -4.03 -2.14
N THR A 178 -19.09 -2.79 -2.40
CA THR A 178 -19.76 -1.85 -3.30
C THR A 178 -19.76 -2.35 -4.75
N LEU A 179 -18.72 -3.08 -5.17
CA LEU A 179 -18.64 -3.67 -6.51
C LEU A 179 -19.54 -4.89 -6.66
N LYS A 180 -19.58 -5.76 -5.64
CA LYS A 180 -20.47 -6.94 -5.62
C LYS A 180 -21.96 -6.57 -5.63
N SER A 181 -22.34 -5.40 -5.14
CA SER A 181 -23.73 -4.91 -5.15
C SER A 181 -24.14 -4.21 -6.46
N ARG A 182 -23.21 -4.02 -7.40
CA ARG A 182 -23.46 -3.42 -8.72
C ARG A 182 -23.57 -4.44 -9.87
N GLY A 183 -23.18 -5.70 -9.62
CA GLY A 183 -23.40 -6.83 -10.53
C GLY A 183 -24.65 -7.60 -10.14
#